data_AF-A0A920KGF5-F1
#
_entry.id   AF-A0A920KGF5-F1
#
_cell.length_a   1.000
_cell.length_b   1.000
_cell.length_c   1.000
_cell.angle_alpha   90.00
_cell.angle_beta   90.00
_cell.angle_gamma   90.00
#
_symmetry.space_group_name_H-M   'P 1'
#
loop_
_entity.id
_entity.type
_entity.pdbx_description
1 polymer ?
#
loop_
_entity_poly.entity_id
_entity_poly.type
_entity_poly.pdbx_seq_one_letter_code
_entity_poly.pdbx_strand_id
1 'polypeptide(L)'
;MLAILHPNTDENSDDYRTTFQFLEELQDIQLQTHVVQGEQQKLTEIYLVGDTKKLNIEDIASLPAVEKVIRISHEFRILGKHAPESPSLDFEYNGVRFNQDSFHLFAGLCAVDRKGNVEGMMKCLQQFGQQCTRMGAYKPRTNPYSFQGHGLDCLPYVLNLPENTGSG
;
A
#
# COMPACT_ATOMS: atom_id res chain seq x y z
N MET A 1 15.61 -11.64 0.56
CA MET A 1 14.76 -12.40 -0.39
C MET A 1 13.91 -13.37 0.42
N LEU A 2 12.73 -13.77 -0.06
CA LEU A 2 11.84 -14.72 0.62
C LEU A 2 11.60 -15.91 -0.31
N ALA A 3 11.90 -17.12 0.16
CA ALA A 3 11.51 -18.37 -0.48
C ALA A 3 10.32 -18.95 0.28
N ILE A 4 9.23 -19.23 -0.42
CA ILE A 4 8.02 -19.86 0.10
C ILE A 4 8.04 -21.30 -0.38
N LEU A 5 7.97 -22.24 0.55
CA LEU A 5 7.94 -23.67 0.22
C LEU A 5 6.52 -24.11 -0.15
N HIS A 6 6.43 -25.26 -0.82
CA HIS A 6 5.15 -25.89 -1.11
C HIS A 6 4.31 -26.10 0.17
N PRO A 7 2.97 -26.04 0.08
CA PRO A 7 2.11 -26.19 1.25
C PRO A 7 2.28 -27.57 1.87
N ASN A 8 2.35 -27.63 3.20
CA ASN A 8 2.54 -28.84 3.99
C ASN A 8 3.86 -29.58 3.69
N THR A 9 4.90 -28.87 3.21
CA THR A 9 6.24 -29.45 3.06
C THR A 9 6.72 -30.06 4.38
N ASP A 10 7.13 -31.33 4.35
CA ASP A 10 7.70 -32.04 5.48
C ASP A 10 9.18 -31.68 5.64
N GLU A 11 9.58 -31.27 6.85
CA GLU A 11 10.96 -30.92 7.21
C GLU A 11 11.91 -32.13 7.14
N ASN A 12 11.37 -33.35 7.13
CA ASN A 12 12.14 -34.57 6.97
C ASN A 12 12.26 -35.05 5.51
N SER A 13 11.57 -34.39 4.58
CA SER A 13 11.63 -34.75 3.16
C SER A 13 13.01 -34.45 2.55
N ASP A 14 13.39 -35.24 1.55
CA ASP A 14 14.63 -35.02 0.81
C ASP A 14 14.61 -33.69 0.04
N ASP A 15 13.43 -33.27 -0.43
CA ASP A 15 13.22 -31.99 -1.09
C ASP A 15 13.52 -30.82 -0.15
N TYR A 16 13.00 -30.87 1.08
CA TYR A 16 13.28 -29.86 2.11
C TYR A 16 14.76 -29.82 2.46
N ARG A 17 15.38 -30.97 2.73
CA ARG A 17 16.79 -31.05 3.13
C ARG A 17 17.72 -30.51 2.04
N THR A 18 17.48 -30.89 0.79
CA THR A 18 18.26 -30.43 -0.37
C THR A 18 18.13 -28.92 -0.53
N THR A 19 16.90 -28.41 -0.44
CA THR A 19 16.62 -26.96 -0.52
C THR A 19 17.29 -26.20 0.61
N PHE A 20 17.14 -26.67 1.85
CA PHE A 20 17.66 -25.99 3.04
C PHE A 20 19.19 -25.98 3.06
N GLN A 21 19.83 -27.09 2.71
CA GLN A 21 21.29 -27.18 2.61
C GLN A 21 21.84 -26.22 1.55
N PHE A 22 21.23 -26.18 0.36
CA PHE A 22 21.64 -25.23 -0.68
C PHE A 22 21.56 -23.78 -0.20
N LEU A 23 20.49 -23.44 0.52
CA LEU A 23 20.30 -22.09 1.07
C LEU A 23 21.30 -21.76 2.18
N GLU A 24 21.70 -22.72 3.01
CA GLU A 24 22.72 -22.53 4.07
C GLU A 24 24.13 -22.31 3.50
N GLU A 25 24.44 -22.87 2.33
CA GLU A 25 25.74 -22.74 1.67
C GLU A 25 25.94 -21.36 0.99
N LEU A 26 24.88 -20.53 0.93
CA LEU A 26 24.96 -19.19 0.34
C LEU A 26 25.82 -18.24 1.18
N GLN A 27 26.85 -17.65 0.56
CA GLN A 27 27.72 -16.68 1.21
C GLN A 27 26.99 -15.37 1.52
N ASP A 28 27.30 -14.77 2.68
CA ASP A 28 26.73 -13.50 3.16
C ASP A 28 25.20 -13.51 3.33
N ILE A 29 24.60 -14.69 3.50
CA ILE A 29 23.16 -14.88 3.72
C ILE A 29 22.93 -15.59 5.06
N GLN A 30 22.07 -15.01 5.88
CA GLN A 30 21.50 -15.64 7.05
C GLN A 30 20.07 -16.11 6.74
N LEU A 31 19.75 -17.35 7.11
CA LEU A 31 18.40 -17.88 6.97
C LEU A 31 17.57 -17.58 8.23
N GLN A 32 16.32 -17.18 8.03
CA GLN A 32 15.31 -17.14 9.08
C GLN A 32 14.07 -17.88 8.59
N THR A 33 13.73 -18.97 9.28
CA THR A 33 12.57 -19.81 8.92
C THR A 33 11.37 -19.44 9.76
N HIS A 34 10.26 -19.16 9.10
CA HIS A 34 8.97 -18.86 9.71
C HIS A 34 7.97 -19.92 9.27
N VAL A 35 7.22 -20.46 10.22
CA VAL A 35 6.14 -21.41 9.95
C VAL A 35 4.82 -20.74 10.26
N VAL A 36 3.95 -20.67 9.27
CA VAL A 36 2.59 -20.14 9.40
C VAL A 36 1.61 -21.30 9.32
N GLN A 37 0.92 -21.57 10.43
CA GLN A 37 -0.13 -22.59 10.48
C GLN A 37 -1.49 -21.93 10.17
N GLY A 38 -2.01 -22.14 8.96
CA GLY A 38 -3.38 -21.78 8.61
C GLY A 38 -4.38 -22.89 8.96
N GLU A 39 -5.68 -22.59 8.84
CA GLU A 39 -6.75 -23.58 9.09
C GLU A 39 -6.70 -24.77 8.12
N GLN A 40 -6.23 -24.54 6.88
CA GLN A 40 -6.24 -25.55 5.81
C GLN A 40 -4.84 -26.08 5.43
N GLN A 41 -3.77 -25.34 5.70
CA GLN A 41 -2.42 -25.71 5.30
C GLN A 41 -1.34 -25.06 6.17
N LYS A 42 -0.22 -25.75 6.32
CA LYS A 42 1.04 -25.23 6.90
C LYS A 42 1.87 -24.62 5.76
N LEU A 43 2.29 -23.37 5.93
CA LEU A 43 3.22 -22.69 5.03
C LEU A 43 4.56 -22.48 5.73
N THR A 44 5.64 -22.77 5.01
CA THR A 44 7.00 -22.53 5.48
C THR A 44 7.64 -21.44 4.62
N GLU A 45 8.08 -20.39 5.28
CA GLU A 45 8.74 -19.22 4.69
C GLU A 45 10.20 -19.21 5.13
N ILE A 46 11.14 -19.14 4.18
CA ILE A 46 12.56 -18.99 4.46
C ILE A 46 13.00 -17.61 3.97
N TYR A 47 13.33 -16.74 4.92
CA TYR A 47 13.88 -15.42 4.66
C TYR A 47 15.39 -15.53 4.50
N LEU A 48 15.89 -15.14 3.32
CA LEU A 48 17.30 -14.95 3.04
C LEU A 48 17.65 -13.50 3.36
N VAL A 49 18.30 -13.29 4.51
CA VAL A 49 18.67 -11.98 5.07
C VAL A 49 20.14 -11.72 4.84
N GLY A 50 20.47 -10.69 4.06
CA GLY A 50 21.85 -10.39 3.64
C GLY A 50 21.90 -9.70 2.28
N ASP A 51 23.07 -9.72 1.63
CA ASP A 51 23.23 -9.13 0.28
C ASP A 51 22.64 -10.06 -0.81
N THR A 52 21.31 -10.08 -0.90
CA THR A 52 20.59 -10.90 -1.89
C THR A 52 20.59 -10.32 -3.31
N LYS A 53 21.30 -9.19 -3.57
CA LYS A 53 21.34 -8.58 -4.91
C LYS A 53 22.04 -9.45 -5.94
N LYS A 54 23.06 -10.19 -5.49
CA LYS A 54 23.90 -11.06 -6.33
C LYS A 54 23.25 -12.43 -6.59
N LEU A 55 22.24 -12.81 -5.82
CA LEU A 55 21.55 -14.09 -5.96
C LEU A 55 20.60 -14.05 -7.15
N ASN A 56 20.68 -15.06 -8.02
CA ASN A 56 19.68 -15.26 -9.05
C ASN A 56 18.40 -15.83 -8.43
N ILE A 57 17.25 -15.26 -8.82
CA ILE A 57 15.95 -15.70 -8.34
C ILE A 57 15.57 -17.07 -8.93
N GLU A 58 16.01 -17.35 -10.16
CA GLU A 58 15.70 -18.59 -10.88
C GLU A 58 16.37 -19.80 -10.23
N ASP A 59 17.62 -19.66 -9.78
CA ASP A 59 18.35 -20.72 -9.10
C ASP A 59 17.60 -21.17 -7.84
N ILE A 60 17.13 -20.22 -7.04
CA ILE A 60 16.38 -20.49 -5.80
C ILE A 60 14.98 -21.02 -6.12
N ALA A 61 14.32 -20.51 -7.16
CA ALA A 61 13.00 -20.97 -7.58
C ALA A 61 13.02 -22.37 -8.18
N SER A 62 14.18 -22.85 -8.64
CA SER A 62 14.36 -24.20 -9.17
C SER A 62 14.53 -25.27 -8.09
N LEU A 63 14.68 -24.87 -6.82
CA LEU A 63 14.86 -25.81 -5.72
C LEU A 63 13.58 -26.62 -5.47
N PRO A 64 13.69 -27.92 -5.15
CA PRO A 64 12.57 -28.85 -5.20
C PRO A 64 11.47 -28.56 -4.18
N ALA A 65 11.79 -27.97 -3.03
CA ALA A 65 10.77 -27.62 -2.04
C ALA A 65 10.16 -26.22 -2.26
N VAL A 66 10.70 -25.41 -3.19
CA VAL A 66 10.33 -24.01 -3.34
C VAL A 66 9.15 -23.86 -4.29
N GLU A 67 8.04 -23.31 -3.79
CA GLU A 67 6.89 -22.93 -4.62
C GLU A 67 7.09 -21.57 -5.28
N LYS A 68 7.64 -20.61 -4.54
CA LYS A 68 7.74 -19.22 -4.98
C LYS A 68 8.89 -18.48 -4.32
N VAL A 69 9.56 -17.62 -5.10
CA VAL A 69 10.61 -16.72 -4.57
C VAL A 69 10.20 -15.27 -4.80
N ILE A 70 10.39 -14.43 -3.79
CA ILE A 70 10.06 -13.01 -3.81
C ILE A 70 11.31 -12.21 -3.44
N ARG A 71 11.73 -11.31 -4.33
CA ARG A 71 12.71 -10.28 -3.98
C ARG A 71 12.05 -9.22 -3.13
N ILE A 72 12.33 -9.25 -1.83
CA ILE A 72 11.98 -8.17 -0.91
C ILE A 72 12.90 -6.99 -1.23
N SER A 73 12.46 -6.10 -2.11
CA SER A 73 13.11 -4.80 -2.33
C SER A 73 12.79 -3.85 -1.19
N HIS A 74 13.63 -2.83 -0.99
CA HIS A 74 13.38 -1.74 -0.03
C HIS A 74 12.07 -0.97 -0.31
N GLU A 75 11.44 -1.11 -1.49
CA GLU A 75 10.25 -0.33 -1.85
C GLU A 75 9.02 -0.70 -1.01
N PHE A 76 8.86 -1.97 -0.61
CA PHE A 76 7.81 -2.38 0.34
C PHE A 76 8.11 -1.97 1.79
N ARG A 77 9.35 -1.56 2.08
CA ARG A 77 9.75 -1.07 3.40
C ARG A 77 9.38 0.39 3.66
N ILE A 78 9.14 1.19 2.61
CA ILE A 78 8.81 2.62 2.76
C ILE A 78 7.39 2.83 3.30
N LEU A 79 6.46 1.92 3.01
CA LEU A 79 5.04 2.06 3.37
C LEU A 79 4.61 1.30 4.64
N GLY A 80 5.49 0.49 5.25
CA GLY A 80 5.15 -0.31 6.44
C GLY A 80 6.00 0.05 7.66
N LYS A 81 5.40 -0.02 8.86
CA LYS A 81 6.14 0.03 10.13
C LYS A 81 6.88 -1.29 10.33
N HIS A 82 8.16 -1.33 9.99
CA HIS A 82 8.98 -2.56 10.06
C HIS A 82 9.93 -2.57 11.26
N ALA A 83 10.01 -1.47 12.01
CA ALA A 83 10.75 -1.34 13.26
C ALA A 83 10.03 -0.38 14.22
N PRO A 84 10.22 -0.51 15.55
CA PRO A 84 9.73 0.46 16.54
C PRO A 84 10.18 1.90 16.24
N GLU A 85 11.35 2.05 15.61
CA GLU A 85 11.93 3.34 15.19
C GLU A 85 11.57 3.76 13.76
N SER A 86 10.57 3.13 13.13
CA SER A 86 10.12 3.58 11.81
C SER A 86 9.65 5.04 11.93
N PRO A 87 10.14 5.94 11.06
CA PRO A 87 9.75 7.36 11.13
C PRO A 87 8.23 7.48 11.06
N SER A 88 7.66 8.40 11.83
CA SER A 88 6.23 8.66 11.76
C SER A 88 5.89 9.16 10.35
N LEU A 89 4.82 8.61 9.76
CA LEU A 89 4.25 9.08 8.50
C LEU A 89 3.32 10.28 8.74
N ASP A 90 3.55 11.01 9.83
CA ASP A 90 2.76 12.16 10.22
C ASP A 90 3.11 13.33 9.30
N PHE A 91 2.10 14.07 8.84
CA PHE A 91 2.31 15.27 8.06
C PHE A 91 1.27 16.33 8.38
N GLU A 92 1.59 17.57 8.06
CA GLU A 92 0.67 18.70 8.16
C GLU A 92 0.53 19.35 6.79
N TYR A 93 -0.70 19.70 6.44
CA TYR A 93 -1.01 20.44 5.22
C TYR A 93 -2.13 21.42 5.53
N ASN A 94 -1.94 22.69 5.18
CA ASN A 94 -2.93 23.75 5.41
C ASN A 94 -3.47 23.78 6.85
N GLY A 95 -2.58 23.62 7.85
CA GLY A 95 -2.96 23.61 9.27
C GLY A 95 -3.74 22.36 9.73
N VAL A 96 -3.96 21.37 8.88
CA VAL A 96 -4.56 20.07 9.22
C VAL A 96 -3.46 19.05 9.41
N ARG A 97 -3.36 18.49 10.62
CA ARG A 97 -2.37 17.46 10.97
C ARG A 97 -2.93 16.06 10.78
N PHE A 98 -2.26 15.24 9.97
CA PHE A 98 -2.57 13.84 9.71
C PHE A 98 -1.57 12.96 10.47
N ASN A 99 -2.05 12.24 11.48
CA ASN A 99 -1.28 11.31 12.29
C ASN A 99 -2.17 10.17 12.81
N GLN A 100 -1.58 9.26 13.61
CA GLN A 100 -2.29 8.09 14.16
C GLN A 100 -3.43 8.42 15.14
N ASP A 101 -3.43 9.61 15.74
CA ASP A 101 -4.43 10.05 16.71
C ASP A 101 -5.49 10.96 16.07
N SER A 102 -5.41 11.17 14.76
CA SER A 102 -6.32 12.05 14.01
C SER A 102 -7.37 11.25 13.23
N PHE A 103 -8.60 11.77 13.20
CA PHE A 103 -9.68 11.27 12.36
C PHE A 103 -10.22 12.40 11.49
N HIS A 104 -10.01 12.30 10.19
CA HIS A 104 -10.42 13.31 9.20
C HIS A 104 -11.45 12.75 8.25
N LEU A 105 -12.60 13.41 8.13
CA LEU A 105 -13.66 13.03 7.21
C LEU A 105 -13.53 13.82 5.89
N PHE A 106 -13.48 13.11 4.77
CA PHE A 106 -13.43 13.69 3.43
C PHE A 106 -14.79 13.57 2.74
N ALA A 107 -15.78 14.31 3.24
CA ALA A 107 -17.10 14.40 2.63
C ALA A 107 -17.11 15.38 1.45
N GLY A 108 -17.94 15.13 0.44
CA GLY A 108 -18.04 16.04 -0.71
C GLY A 108 -18.70 15.41 -1.93
N LEU A 109 -18.65 16.12 -3.05
CA LEU A 109 -19.34 15.75 -4.27
C LEU A 109 -18.65 14.58 -4.98
N CYS A 110 -19.45 13.62 -5.45
CA CYS A 110 -18.93 12.52 -6.26
C CYS A 110 -18.27 13.04 -7.53
N ALA A 111 -18.93 13.95 -8.26
CA ALA A 111 -18.39 14.64 -9.42
C ALA A 111 -18.72 16.13 -9.31
N VAL A 112 -17.81 16.99 -9.75
CA VAL A 112 -18.08 18.43 -9.89
C VAL A 112 -18.85 18.64 -11.18
N ASP A 113 -20.11 19.03 -11.06
CA ASP A 113 -21.03 19.26 -12.18
C ASP A 113 -21.31 20.75 -12.39
N ARG A 114 -21.56 21.51 -11.33
CA ARG A 114 -21.83 22.96 -11.40
C ARG A 114 -21.37 23.67 -10.15
N LYS A 115 -20.97 24.93 -10.32
CA LYS A 115 -20.48 25.80 -9.24
C LYS A 115 -21.42 25.88 -8.03
N GLY A 116 -22.73 26.02 -8.24
CA GLY A 116 -23.70 26.13 -7.14
C GLY A 116 -23.78 24.89 -6.24
N ASN A 117 -23.53 23.68 -6.78
CA ASN A 117 -23.48 22.47 -5.96
C ASN A 117 -22.22 22.45 -5.09
N VAL A 118 -21.08 22.91 -5.64
CA VAL A 118 -19.83 23.04 -4.89
C VAL A 118 -20.02 24.03 -3.74
N GLU A 119 -20.55 25.22 -4.02
CA GLU A 119 -20.82 26.25 -3.01
C GLU A 119 -21.76 25.74 -1.91
N GLY A 120 -22.83 25.01 -2.27
CA GLY A 120 -23.75 24.41 -1.31
C GLY A 120 -23.09 23.35 -0.43
N MET A 121 -22.28 22.46 -1.03
CA MET A 121 -21.54 21.45 -0.28
C MET A 121 -20.54 22.08 0.68
N MET A 122 -19.77 23.07 0.23
CA MET A 122 -18.77 23.75 1.08
C MET A 122 -19.40 24.45 2.27
N LYS A 123 -20.53 25.15 2.08
CA LYS A 123 -21.30 25.75 3.19
C LYS A 123 -21.75 24.71 4.21
N CYS A 124 -22.25 23.56 3.75
CA CYS A 124 -22.66 22.47 4.63
C CYS A 124 -21.46 21.95 5.44
N LEU A 125 -20.35 21.64 4.78
CA LEU A 125 -19.13 21.16 5.44
C LEU A 125 -18.61 22.15 6.49
N GLN A 126 -18.60 23.44 6.16
CA GLN A 126 -18.22 24.51 7.08
C GLN A 126 -19.15 24.59 8.30
N GLN A 127 -20.46 24.46 8.11
CA GLN A 127 -21.43 24.45 9.21
C GLN A 127 -21.21 23.30 10.21
N PHE A 128 -20.67 22.17 9.74
CA PHE A 128 -20.32 21.02 10.57
C PHE A 128 -18.83 20.98 10.96
N GLY A 129 -18.10 22.08 10.79
CA GLY A 129 -16.69 22.22 11.17
C GLY A 129 -15.75 21.25 10.43
N GLN A 130 -16.14 20.77 9.25
CA GLN A 130 -15.32 19.86 8.45
C GLN A 130 -14.20 20.62 7.76
N GLN A 131 -12.95 20.20 8.00
CA GLN A 131 -11.74 20.83 7.47
C GLN A 131 -11.25 20.19 6.16
N CYS A 132 -11.81 19.04 5.79
CA CYS A 132 -11.41 18.27 4.62
C CYS A 132 -12.61 18.02 3.70
N THR A 133 -12.37 18.01 2.39
CA THR A 133 -13.39 17.68 1.39
C THR A 133 -12.80 16.92 0.21
N ARG A 134 -13.65 16.25 -0.57
CA ARG A 134 -13.27 15.64 -1.85
C ARG A 134 -14.29 15.95 -2.94
N MET A 135 -13.82 16.31 -4.13
CA MET A 135 -14.69 16.56 -5.27
C MET A 135 -14.04 16.08 -6.58
N GLY A 136 -14.71 15.19 -7.30
CA GLY A 136 -14.15 14.56 -8.51
C GLY A 136 -14.28 15.43 -9.76
N ALA A 137 -13.18 16.00 -10.23
CA ALA A 137 -13.14 16.74 -11.50
C ALA A 137 -13.17 15.83 -12.74
N TYR A 138 -12.53 14.66 -12.64
CA TYR A 138 -12.44 13.64 -13.70
C TYR A 138 -13.14 12.37 -13.25
N LYS A 139 -13.93 11.78 -14.15
CA LYS A 139 -14.64 10.53 -13.92
C LYS A 139 -14.23 9.50 -14.97
N PRO A 140 -13.39 8.52 -14.63
CA PRO A 140 -13.12 7.41 -15.55
C PRO A 140 -14.43 6.66 -15.79
N ARG A 141 -14.84 6.56 -17.04
CA ARG A 141 -16.04 5.85 -17.48
C ARG A 141 -15.70 4.99 -18.68
N THR A 142 -16.15 3.74 -18.64
CA THR A 142 -16.06 2.83 -19.78
C THR A 142 -17.07 3.19 -20.88
N ASN A 143 -18.20 3.80 -20.51
CA ASN A 143 -19.22 4.27 -21.45
C ASN A 143 -18.92 5.73 -21.89
N PRO A 144 -18.72 6.00 -23.19
CA PRO A 144 -18.38 7.34 -23.69
C PRO A 144 -19.51 8.37 -23.52
N TYR A 145 -20.77 7.94 -23.41
CA TYR A 145 -21.93 8.83 -23.23
C TYR A 145 -22.19 9.22 -21.77
N SER A 146 -21.45 8.62 -20.83
CA SER A 146 -21.55 8.99 -19.42
C SER A 146 -20.87 10.34 -19.17
N PHE A 147 -21.34 11.06 -18.16
CA PHE A 147 -20.65 12.26 -17.69
C PHE A 147 -19.21 11.91 -17.26
N GLN A 148 -18.24 12.52 -17.94
CA GLN A 148 -16.79 12.28 -17.75
C GLN A 148 -16.18 13.20 -16.68
N GLY A 149 -16.98 14.08 -16.08
CA GLY A 149 -16.46 15.22 -15.32
C GLY A 149 -16.13 16.40 -16.23
N HIS A 150 -16.02 17.59 -15.63
CA HIS A 150 -15.64 18.81 -16.34
C HIS A 150 -14.13 19.02 -16.43
N GLY A 151 -13.34 18.11 -15.85
CA GLY A 151 -11.88 18.15 -15.91
C GLY A 151 -11.31 19.45 -15.36
N LEU A 152 -10.41 20.09 -16.12
CA LEU A 152 -9.75 21.31 -15.70
C LEU A 152 -10.74 22.47 -15.47
N ASP A 153 -11.80 22.55 -16.27
CA ASP A 153 -12.71 23.71 -16.32
C ASP A 153 -13.48 23.92 -15.01
N CYS A 154 -13.66 22.85 -14.22
CA CYS A 154 -14.33 22.95 -12.93
C CYS A 154 -13.39 23.11 -11.74
N LEU A 155 -12.07 23.01 -11.90
CA LEU A 155 -11.14 23.22 -10.79
C LEU A 155 -11.28 24.60 -10.13
N PRO A 156 -11.50 25.71 -10.88
CA PRO A 156 -11.76 27.01 -10.26
C PRO A 156 -13.00 27.03 -9.37
N TYR A 157 -13.99 26.15 -9.59
CA TYR A 157 -15.18 26.10 -8.73
C TYR A 157 -14.84 25.59 -7.33
N VAL A 158 -13.81 24.74 -7.22
CA VAL A 158 -13.37 24.09 -5.98
C VAL A 158 -12.22 24.87 -5.33
N LEU A 159 -11.28 25.37 -6.12
CA LEU A 159 -10.04 25.97 -5.64
C LEU A 159 -10.13 27.50 -5.41
N ASN A 160 -10.94 28.21 -6.20
CA ASN A 160 -11.00 29.68 -6.18
C ASN A 160 -12.27 30.17 -5.49
N LEU A 161 -12.67 29.51 -4.40
CA LEU A 161 -13.82 29.97 -3.63
C LEU A 161 -13.43 31.20 -2.81
N PRO A 162 -14.28 32.24 -2.74
CA PRO A 162 -13.98 33.45 -1.98
C PRO A 162 -13.72 33.10 -0.50
N GLU A 163 -12.77 33.80 0.12
CA GLU A 163 -12.29 33.61 1.51
C GLU A 163 -13.41 33.48 2.54
N ASN A 164 -14.60 34.04 2.27
CA ASN A 164 -15.82 33.89 3.07
C ASN A 164 -16.37 32.45 3.15
N THR A 165 -15.74 31.48 2.49
CA THR A 165 -16.07 30.04 2.55
C THR A 165 -15.00 29.19 3.23
N GLY A 166 -13.95 29.81 3.78
CA GLY A 166 -13.16 29.30 4.91
C GLY A 166 -12.57 27.89 4.78
N SER A 167 -11.87 27.60 3.69
CA SER A 167 -10.94 26.45 3.62
C SER A 167 -9.57 26.97 3.17
N GLY A 168 -8.88 27.58 4.14
CA GLY A 168 -7.45 27.87 4.06
C GLY A 168 -6.67 26.73 4.68
#